data_AF-A0A972EUV8-F1
#
_entry.id   AF-A0A972EUV8-F1
#
_cell.length_a   1.000
_cell.length_b   1.000
_cell.length_c   1.000
_cell.angle_alpha   90.00
_cell.angle_beta   90.00
_cell.angle_gamma   90.00
#
_symmetry.space_group_name_H-M   'P 1'
#
loop_
_entity.id
_entity.type
_entity.pdbx_description
1 polymer ?
#
loop_
_entity_poly.entity_id
_entity_poly.type
_entity_poly.pdbx_seq_one_letter_code
_entity_poly.pdbx_strand_id
1 'polypeptide(L)'
;MPLKIMVPLERVQQALNSSLVLAFPKRCSRCGAVPAEDYETHSLRLRIGRKRPGLYRQTYKEDRPYRLKIRVCQTCYRADFATSVEEMEKDDTSAGRLARIYSRLYTVGGVVACAGMLLMTRFIPADSALGGVKAYWPYIVGLGGAIILAVWLHQRYRTRKLIEELESAGVSLDARPRAKIYTPVPEDKSDPSAIVLEINLHDDDWAAECAAYYHFQTAEYTPGVFQGE
;
A
#
# COMPACT_ATOMS: atom_id res chain seq x y z
N MET A 1 8.01 25.61 -4.18
CA MET A 1 6.59 25.61 -3.77
C MET A 1 6.09 24.21 -4.02
N PRO A 2 5.37 23.60 -3.06
CA PRO A 2 4.97 22.21 -3.14
C PRO A 2 4.20 21.91 -4.43
N LEU A 3 4.72 20.96 -5.22
CA LEU A 3 4.27 20.67 -6.56
C LEU A 3 3.57 19.30 -6.64
N LYS A 4 2.43 19.27 -7.33
CA LYS A 4 1.70 18.03 -7.63
C LYS A 4 1.75 17.71 -9.11
N ILE A 5 1.97 16.43 -9.43
CA ILE A 5 1.92 15.90 -10.79
C ILE A 5 0.48 15.50 -11.09
N MET A 6 -0.09 16.02 -12.17
CA MET A 6 -1.44 15.69 -12.64
C MET A 6 -1.35 14.73 -13.83
N VAL A 7 -1.77 13.49 -13.60
CA VAL A 7 -1.70 12.43 -14.61
C VAL A 7 -3.07 12.28 -15.32
N PRO A 8 -3.10 12.38 -16.66
CA PRO A 8 -4.33 12.30 -17.42
C PRO A 8 -4.85 10.86 -17.53
N LEU A 9 -6.16 10.75 -17.79
CA LEU A 9 -6.88 9.49 -17.94
C LEU A 9 -6.24 8.55 -18.96
N GLU A 10 -5.83 9.07 -20.12
CA GLU A 10 -5.21 8.28 -21.19
C GLU A 10 -4.00 7.46 -20.68
N ARG A 11 -3.15 8.09 -19.87
CA ARG A 11 -1.94 7.46 -19.33
C ARG A 11 -2.24 6.39 -18.31
N VAL A 12 -3.26 6.61 -17.47
CA VAL A 12 -3.71 5.60 -16.51
C VAL A 12 -4.38 4.43 -17.24
N GLN A 13 -5.16 4.69 -18.30
CA GLN A 13 -5.79 3.65 -19.10
C GLN A 13 -4.78 2.72 -19.77
N GLN A 14 -3.68 3.26 -20.30
CA GLN A 14 -2.56 2.47 -20.85
C GLN A 14 -1.92 1.55 -19.79
N ALA A 15 -2.00 1.91 -18.50
CA ALA A 15 -1.39 1.19 -17.39
C ALA A 15 -2.32 0.19 -16.67
N LEU A 16 -3.62 0.11 -17.05
CA LEU A 16 -4.63 -0.71 -16.33
C LEU A 16 -4.31 -2.21 -16.27
N ASN A 17 -3.50 -2.74 -17.19
CA ASN A 17 -3.11 -4.15 -17.23
C ASN A 17 -1.71 -4.42 -16.67
N SER A 18 -0.97 -3.38 -16.26
CA SER A 18 0.42 -3.50 -15.81
C SER A 18 0.66 -2.60 -14.60
N SER A 19 1.46 -1.57 -14.77
CA SER A 19 1.75 -0.55 -13.77
C SER A 19 2.16 0.74 -14.45
N LEU A 20 1.67 1.86 -13.94
CA LEU A 20 2.17 3.19 -14.29
C LEU A 20 3.51 3.36 -13.58
N VAL A 21 4.61 3.36 -14.34
CA VAL A 21 5.97 3.44 -13.77
C VAL A 21 6.56 4.82 -14.05
N LEU A 22 6.82 5.57 -12.99
CA LEU A 22 7.57 6.82 -13.03
C LEU A 22 9.04 6.51 -12.76
N ALA A 23 9.79 6.24 -13.83
CA ALA A 23 11.19 5.84 -13.78
C ALA A 23 12.19 6.98 -14.05
N PHE A 24 11.69 8.17 -14.35
CA PHE A 24 12.48 9.37 -14.57
C PHE A 24 12.08 10.46 -13.57
N PRO A 25 13.05 11.21 -13.00
CA PRO A 25 14.50 11.08 -13.17
C PRO A 25 15.11 9.84 -12.50
N LYS A 26 16.33 9.42 -12.91
CA LYS A 26 17.02 8.20 -12.42
C LYS A 26 17.62 8.34 -11.00
N ARG A 27 17.00 9.16 -10.16
CA ARG A 27 17.37 9.39 -8.75
C ARG A 27 16.15 9.15 -7.86
N CYS A 28 16.39 9.04 -6.56
CA CYS A 28 15.33 8.80 -5.58
C CYS A 28 14.33 9.96 -5.53
N SER A 29 13.03 9.68 -5.57
CA SER A 29 11.95 10.69 -5.47
C SER A 29 11.80 11.35 -4.09
N ARG A 30 12.53 10.88 -3.07
CA ARG A 30 12.43 11.40 -1.70
C ARG A 30 13.65 12.15 -1.23
N CYS A 31 14.84 11.72 -1.65
CA CYS A 31 16.10 12.26 -1.14
C CYS A 31 17.10 12.59 -2.24
N GLY A 32 16.72 12.44 -3.52
CA GLY A 32 17.62 12.69 -4.65
C GLY A 32 18.82 11.75 -4.78
N ALA A 33 18.97 10.76 -3.91
CA ALA A 33 20.11 9.84 -3.93
C ALA A 33 20.17 8.99 -5.22
N VAL A 34 21.38 8.67 -5.64
CA VAL A 34 21.71 7.80 -6.78
C VAL A 34 22.64 6.69 -6.28
N PRO A 35 22.40 5.41 -6.61
CA PRO A 35 21.37 4.89 -7.50
C PRO A 35 19.99 4.73 -6.84
N ALA A 36 18.93 4.81 -7.66
CA ALA A 36 17.55 4.52 -7.28
C ALA A 36 17.00 3.38 -8.15
N GLU A 37 17.19 2.15 -7.69
CA GLU A 37 16.82 0.91 -8.39
C GLU A 37 15.50 0.31 -7.91
N ASP A 38 15.10 0.66 -6.69
CA ASP A 38 13.86 0.20 -6.07
C ASP A 38 12.68 1.09 -6.46
N TYR A 39 11.47 0.62 -6.18
CA TYR A 39 10.24 1.34 -6.42
C TYR A 39 9.36 1.36 -5.18
N GLU A 40 8.80 2.52 -4.89
CA GLU A 40 7.63 2.68 -4.04
C GLU A 40 6.39 2.33 -4.86
N THR A 41 5.63 1.32 -4.43
CA THR A 41 4.43 0.86 -5.13
C THR A 41 3.16 1.29 -4.39
N HIS A 42 2.20 1.81 -5.13
CA HIS A 42 0.86 2.11 -4.62
C HIS A 42 -0.20 1.36 -5.41
N SER A 43 -1.18 0.81 -4.69
CA SER A 43 -2.33 0.12 -5.29
C SER A 43 -3.50 1.06 -5.39
N LEU A 44 -3.92 1.33 -6.63
CA LEU A 44 -4.94 2.33 -6.92
C LEU A 44 -6.07 1.68 -7.71
N ARG A 45 -7.21 2.38 -7.79
CA ARG A 45 -8.35 1.97 -8.63
C ARG A 45 -8.78 3.17 -9.46
N LEU A 46 -8.82 3.00 -10.77
CA LEU A 46 -9.40 3.97 -11.67
C LEU A 46 -10.92 3.89 -11.52
N ARG A 47 -11.52 4.98 -11.07
CA ARG A 47 -12.96 5.10 -10.84
C ARG A 47 -13.52 6.18 -11.75
N ILE A 48 -14.56 5.86 -12.51
CA ILE A 48 -15.22 6.80 -13.43
C ILE A 48 -16.73 6.71 -13.27
N GLY A 49 -17.40 7.86 -13.32
CA GLY A 49 -18.86 7.97 -13.37
C GLY A 49 -19.52 7.45 -12.12
N ARG A 50 -19.46 8.25 -11.04
CA ARG A 50 -20.16 7.97 -9.79
C ARG A 50 -21.66 7.86 -10.05
N LYS A 51 -22.26 6.70 -9.79
CA LYS A 51 -23.71 6.52 -9.80
C LYS A 51 -24.29 7.19 -8.55
N ARG A 52 -25.48 7.82 -8.71
CA ARG A 52 -26.14 8.78 -7.80
C ARG A 52 -25.77 8.69 -6.29
N PRO A 53 -25.54 9.83 -5.61
CA PRO A 53 -25.36 9.86 -4.17
C PRO A 53 -26.69 9.49 -3.46
N GLY A 54 -26.67 8.49 -2.59
CA GLY A 54 -27.86 8.07 -1.82
C GLY A 54 -27.89 6.59 -1.41
N LEU A 55 -27.07 5.74 -2.03
CA LEU A 55 -26.89 4.34 -1.62
C LEU A 55 -25.65 4.20 -0.72
N TYR A 56 -25.77 3.35 0.31
CA TYR A 56 -24.70 2.97 1.26
C TYR A 56 -23.40 2.51 0.57
N ARG A 57 -23.47 2.14 -0.72
CA ARG A 57 -22.32 1.75 -1.53
C ARG A 57 -22.24 2.64 -2.77
N GLN A 58 -21.21 3.47 -2.83
CA GLN A 58 -20.86 4.23 -4.03
C GLN A 58 -20.53 3.23 -5.15
N THR A 59 -21.32 3.25 -6.22
CA THR A 59 -21.08 2.43 -7.40
C THR A 59 -20.56 3.32 -8.52
N TYR A 60 -19.61 2.81 -9.29
CA TYR A 60 -18.97 3.53 -10.39
C TYR A 60 -19.33 2.84 -11.71
N LYS A 61 -19.34 3.58 -12.82
CA LYS A 61 -19.49 3.00 -14.17
C LYS A 61 -18.27 2.14 -14.51
N GLU A 62 -17.08 2.60 -14.16
CA GLU A 62 -15.83 1.87 -14.31
C GLU A 62 -15.08 1.87 -12.98
N ASP A 63 -14.60 0.69 -12.57
CA ASP A 63 -13.80 0.50 -11.36
C ASP A 63 -12.72 -0.57 -11.63
N ARG A 64 -11.54 -0.13 -12.07
CA ARG A 64 -10.44 -1.02 -12.49
C ARG A 64 -9.20 -0.81 -11.63
N PRO A 65 -8.62 -1.87 -11.04
CA PRO A 65 -7.38 -1.75 -10.26
C PRO A 65 -6.17 -1.52 -11.17
N TYR A 66 -5.21 -0.74 -10.70
CA TYR A 66 -3.90 -0.57 -11.32
C TYR A 66 -2.83 -0.28 -10.25
N ARG A 67 -1.56 -0.25 -10.65
CA ARG A 67 -0.44 0.05 -9.74
C ARG A 67 0.32 1.27 -10.22
N LEU A 68 0.70 2.14 -9.31
CA LEU A 68 1.67 3.20 -9.53
C LEU A 68 3.01 2.78 -8.91
N LYS A 69 4.12 2.94 -9.64
CA LYS A 69 5.47 2.69 -9.16
C LYS A 69 6.31 3.95 -9.31
N ILE A 70 6.92 4.41 -8.22
CA ILE A 70 7.77 5.62 -8.17
C ILE A 70 9.17 5.22 -7.75
N ARG A 71 10.21 5.69 -8.43
CA ARG A 71 11.60 5.31 -8.10
C ARG A 71 12.06 5.82 -6.73
N VAL A 72 12.69 4.92 -5.97
CA VAL A 72 13.31 5.23 -4.67
C VAL A 72 14.67 4.55 -4.53
N CYS A 73 15.53 5.07 -3.66
CA CYS A 73 16.76 4.38 -3.29
C CYS A 73 16.50 3.29 -2.26
N GLN A 74 17.45 2.34 -2.13
CA GLN A 74 17.35 1.23 -1.20
C GLN A 74 17.13 1.67 0.25
N THR A 75 17.72 2.79 0.67
CA THR A 75 17.54 3.33 2.01
C THR A 75 16.10 3.79 2.27
N CYS A 76 15.48 4.48 1.31
CA CYS A 76 14.08 4.88 1.42
C CYS A 76 13.14 3.67 1.33
N TYR A 77 13.48 2.69 0.50
CA TYR A 77 12.74 1.43 0.42
C TYR A 77 12.76 0.63 1.73
N ARG A 78 13.90 0.60 2.42
CA ARG A 78 14.01 0.02 3.77
C ARG A 78 13.24 0.82 4.82
N ALA A 79 13.27 2.15 4.74
CA ALA A 79 12.47 3.00 5.61
C ALA A 79 10.97 2.71 5.46
N ASP A 80 10.49 2.45 4.25
CA ASP A 80 9.10 2.01 4.02
C ASP A 80 8.80 0.67 4.68
N PHE A 81 9.72 -0.28 4.63
CA PHE A 81 9.55 -1.55 5.34
C PHE A 81 9.48 -1.35 6.86
N ALA A 82 10.14 -0.34 7.42
CA ALA A 82 10.04 -0.06 8.85
C ALA A 82 8.68 0.54 9.24
N THR A 83 8.10 1.40 8.39
CA THR A 83 6.91 2.20 8.71
C THR A 83 5.60 1.63 8.17
N SER A 84 5.65 0.95 7.02
CA SER A 84 4.47 0.58 6.22
C SER A 84 4.64 -0.78 5.51
N VAL A 85 4.96 -1.83 6.27
CA VAL A 85 5.16 -3.22 5.78
C VAL A 85 4.01 -3.71 4.88
N GLU A 86 2.77 -3.40 5.26
CA GLU A 86 1.55 -3.87 4.57
C GLU A 86 1.48 -3.39 3.12
N GLU A 87 2.00 -2.20 2.83
CA GLU A 87 1.98 -1.65 1.48
C GLU A 87 2.97 -2.36 0.54
N MET A 88 3.99 -3.01 1.10
CA MET A 88 5.03 -3.71 0.35
C MET A 88 4.65 -5.14 -0.05
N GLU A 89 3.52 -5.66 0.43
CA GLU A 89 3.05 -7.02 0.09
C GLU A 89 2.95 -7.27 -1.43
N LYS A 90 2.79 -6.21 -2.21
CA LYS A 90 2.59 -6.30 -3.66
C LYS A 90 3.87 -6.15 -4.47
N ASP A 91 5.00 -5.96 -3.79
CA ASP A 91 6.32 -5.86 -4.40
C ASP A 91 6.97 -7.23 -4.57
N ASP A 92 7.75 -7.37 -5.64
CA ASP A 92 8.49 -8.60 -5.96
C ASP A 92 9.91 -8.64 -5.38
N THR A 93 10.24 -7.68 -4.52
CA THR A 93 11.51 -7.64 -3.79
C THR A 93 11.55 -8.66 -2.64
N SER A 94 12.73 -8.82 -2.03
CA SER A 94 12.89 -9.64 -0.82
C SER A 94 12.08 -9.10 0.36
N ALA A 95 12.00 -7.78 0.53
CA ALA A 95 11.19 -7.13 1.56
C ALA A 95 9.69 -7.36 1.32
N GLY A 96 9.22 -7.22 0.07
CA GLY A 96 7.83 -7.51 -0.28
C GLY A 96 7.46 -8.98 -0.13
N ARG A 97 8.39 -9.90 -0.45
CA ARG A 97 8.22 -11.33 -0.16
C ARG A 97 8.05 -11.59 1.35
N LEU A 98 8.84 -10.92 2.19
CA LEU A 98 8.76 -11.05 3.64
C LEU A 98 7.42 -10.50 4.17
N ALA A 99 6.98 -9.33 3.67
CA ALA A 99 5.66 -8.77 4.01
C ALA A 99 4.52 -9.75 3.67
N ARG A 100 4.55 -10.37 2.48
CA ARG A 100 3.58 -11.41 2.08
C ARG A 100 3.59 -12.62 3.02
N ILE A 101 4.77 -13.04 3.49
CA ILE A 101 4.88 -14.16 4.43
C ILE A 101 4.21 -13.79 5.77
N TYR A 102 4.46 -12.60 6.30
CA TYR A 102 3.81 -12.15 7.53
C TYR A 102 2.29 -12.08 7.38
N SER A 103 1.80 -11.47 6.31
CA SER A 103 0.36 -11.37 6.00
C SER A 103 -0.31 -12.75 5.93
N ARG A 104 0.33 -13.71 5.24
CA ARG A 104 -0.14 -15.10 5.17
C ARG A 104 -0.12 -15.78 6.52
N LEU A 105 0.93 -15.63 7.32
CA LEU A 105 1.03 -16.27 8.64
C LEU A 105 0.01 -15.69 9.63
N TYR A 106 -0.24 -14.38 9.60
CA TYR A 106 -1.36 -13.78 10.36
C TYR A 106 -2.70 -14.33 9.92
N THR A 107 -2.93 -14.47 8.60
CA THR A 107 -4.18 -15.04 8.08
C THR A 107 -4.35 -16.49 8.53
N VAL A 108 -3.30 -17.32 8.40
CA VAL A 108 -3.33 -18.72 8.83
C VAL A 108 -3.56 -18.82 10.34
N GLY A 109 -2.80 -18.08 11.15
CA GLY A 109 -2.98 -18.07 12.60
C GLY A 109 -4.37 -17.59 13.02
N GLY A 110 -4.90 -16.57 12.34
CA GLY A 110 -6.25 -16.04 12.54
C GLY A 110 -7.34 -17.05 12.18
N VAL A 111 -7.23 -17.73 11.03
CA VAL A 111 -8.17 -18.79 10.62
C VAL A 111 -8.16 -19.94 11.62
N VAL A 112 -6.97 -20.38 12.07
CA VAL A 112 -6.83 -21.46 13.07
C VAL A 112 -7.45 -21.05 14.41
N ALA A 113 -7.19 -19.83 14.87
CA ALA A 113 -7.77 -19.31 16.11
C ALA A 113 -9.30 -19.16 16.01
N CYS A 114 -9.82 -18.58 14.93
CA CYS A 114 -11.25 -18.42 14.68
C CYS A 114 -11.98 -19.76 14.57
N ALA A 115 -11.39 -20.74 13.87
CA ALA A 115 -11.94 -22.09 13.80
C ALA A 115 -12.01 -22.71 15.21
N GLY A 116 -10.93 -22.63 15.99
CA GLY A 116 -10.94 -23.11 17.37
C GLY A 116 -11.99 -22.42 18.25
N MET A 117 -12.17 -21.11 18.13
CA MET A 117 -13.19 -20.35 18.87
C MET A 117 -14.61 -20.73 18.47
N LEU A 118 -14.91 -20.85 17.17
CA LEU A 118 -16.23 -21.27 16.69
C LEU A 118 -16.61 -22.64 17.24
N LEU A 119 -15.66 -23.57 17.30
CA LEU A 119 -15.87 -24.92 17.84
C LEU A 119 -16.05 -24.94 19.38
N MET A 120 -15.62 -23.89 20.09
CA MET A 120 -15.88 -23.70 21.51
C MET A 120 -17.27 -23.12 21.81
N THR A 121 -17.92 -22.50 20.82
CA THR A 121 -19.27 -21.97 21.01
C THR A 121 -20.31 -23.09 21.15
N ARG A 122 -21.52 -22.72 21.61
CA ARG A 122 -22.67 -23.63 21.69
C ARG A 122 -23.26 -24.00 20.31
N PHE A 123 -22.71 -23.49 19.20
CA PHE A 123 -23.17 -23.86 17.86
C PHE A 123 -22.92 -25.35 17.54
N ILE A 124 -21.98 -26.00 18.23
CA ILE A 124 -21.73 -27.44 18.09
C ILE A 124 -22.12 -28.14 19.40
N PRO A 125 -23.19 -28.97 19.38
CA PRO A 125 -23.65 -29.73 20.53
C PRO A 125 -22.52 -30.60 21.10
N ALA A 126 -22.40 -30.63 22.43
CA ALA A 126 -21.41 -31.47 23.11
C ALA A 126 -21.63 -32.96 22.82
N ASP A 127 -22.86 -33.33 22.45
CA ASP A 127 -23.32 -34.70 22.22
C ASP A 127 -23.08 -35.16 20.75
N SER A 128 -22.46 -34.30 19.94
CA SER A 128 -22.08 -34.64 18.55
C SER A 128 -20.83 -35.51 18.50
N ALA A 129 -20.57 -36.18 17.37
CA ALA A 129 -19.35 -36.96 17.14
C ALA A 129 -18.04 -36.14 17.31
N LEU A 130 -18.14 -34.81 17.27
CA LEU A 130 -17.04 -33.85 17.52
C LEU A 130 -16.85 -33.51 19.00
N GLY A 131 -17.72 -34.00 19.90
CA GLY A 131 -17.69 -33.75 21.34
C GLY A 131 -16.43 -34.27 22.03
N GLY A 132 -15.91 -35.43 21.61
CA GLY A 132 -14.64 -35.98 22.10
C GLY A 132 -13.42 -35.13 21.72
N VAL A 133 -13.50 -34.42 20.59
CA VAL A 133 -12.45 -33.50 20.13
C VAL A 133 -12.54 -32.14 20.85
N LYS A 134 -13.66 -31.88 21.56
CA LYS A 134 -13.93 -30.60 22.24
C LYS A 134 -12.93 -30.24 23.32
N ALA A 135 -12.35 -31.25 23.97
CA ALA A 135 -11.27 -31.09 24.95
C ALA A 135 -9.97 -30.57 24.32
N TYR A 136 -9.74 -30.78 23.01
CA TYR A 136 -8.50 -30.42 22.34
C TYR A 136 -8.53 -29.02 21.68
N TRP A 137 -9.71 -28.41 21.54
CA TRP A 137 -9.86 -27.10 20.90
C TRP A 137 -9.10 -25.94 21.58
N PRO A 138 -8.92 -25.89 22.92
CA PRO A 138 -8.06 -24.87 23.53
C PRO A 138 -6.64 -24.89 22.98
N TYR A 139 -6.11 -26.08 22.66
CA TYR A 139 -4.77 -26.22 22.08
C TYR A 139 -4.72 -25.72 20.64
N ILE A 140 -5.80 -25.84 19.86
CA ILE A 140 -5.87 -25.29 18.50
C ILE A 140 -5.91 -23.76 18.53
N VAL A 141 -6.74 -23.19 19.42
CA VAL A 141 -6.76 -21.73 19.64
C VAL A 141 -5.38 -21.25 20.10
N GLY A 142 -4.77 -21.96 21.05
CA GLY A 142 -3.41 -21.68 21.53
C GLY A 142 -2.36 -21.73 20.43
N LEU A 143 -2.43 -22.71 19.54
CA LEU A 143 -1.54 -22.83 18.38
C LEU A 143 -1.71 -21.64 17.42
N GLY A 144 -2.94 -21.27 17.09
CA GLY A 144 -3.23 -20.09 16.25
C GLY A 144 -2.69 -18.79 16.86
N GLY A 145 -2.92 -18.61 18.16
CA GLY A 145 -2.38 -17.48 18.93
C GLY A 145 -0.86 -17.46 18.98
N ALA A 146 -0.22 -18.62 19.15
CA ALA A 146 1.24 -18.75 19.16
C ALA A 146 1.86 -18.37 17.80
N ILE A 147 1.22 -18.76 16.68
CA ILE A 147 1.64 -18.34 15.34
C ILE A 147 1.57 -16.81 15.21
N ILE A 148 0.44 -16.19 15.58
CA ILE A 148 0.26 -14.73 15.53
C ILE A 148 1.32 -14.03 16.38
N LEU A 149 1.53 -14.48 17.61
CA LEU A 149 2.52 -13.90 18.53
C LEU A 149 3.95 -14.03 18.00
N ALA A 150 4.33 -15.20 17.48
CA ALA A 150 5.67 -15.41 16.93
C ALA A 150 5.94 -14.51 15.72
N VAL A 151 4.97 -14.40 14.81
CA VAL A 151 5.05 -13.52 13.63
C VAL A 151 5.17 -12.06 14.07
N TRP A 152 4.32 -11.63 15.01
CA TRP A 152 4.35 -10.28 15.54
C TRP A 152 5.67 -9.95 16.20
N LEU A 153 6.21 -10.84 17.04
CA LEU A 153 7.48 -10.63 17.72
C LEU A 153 8.63 -10.54 16.71
N HIS A 154 8.65 -11.42 15.71
CA HIS A 154 9.67 -11.42 14.67
C HIS A 154 9.59 -10.16 13.80
N GLN A 155 8.39 -9.74 13.39
CA GLN A 155 8.17 -8.48 12.67
C GLN A 155 8.63 -7.29 13.51
N ARG A 156 8.21 -7.20 14.77
CA ARG A 156 8.59 -6.13 15.71
C ARG A 156 10.11 -6.04 15.89
N TYR A 157 10.77 -7.18 16.09
CA TYR A 157 12.23 -7.25 16.22
C TYR A 157 12.94 -6.74 14.96
N ARG A 158 12.52 -7.22 13.78
CA ARG A 158 13.13 -6.81 12.49
C ARG A 158 12.93 -5.34 12.22
N THR A 159 11.73 -4.81 12.45
CA THR A 159 11.44 -3.38 12.29
C THR A 159 12.27 -2.53 13.24
N ARG A 160 12.37 -2.89 14.52
CA ARG A 160 13.22 -2.15 15.48
C ARG A 160 14.68 -2.12 15.08
N LYS A 161 15.24 -3.28 14.74
CA LYS A 161 16.62 -3.36 14.27
C LYS A 161 16.87 -2.50 13.03
N LEU A 162 15.92 -2.49 12.09
CA LEU A 162 16.02 -1.66 10.90
C LEU A 162 15.95 -0.17 11.21
N ILE A 163 15.11 0.24 12.15
CA ILE A 163 15.03 1.63 12.62
C ILE A 163 16.36 2.03 13.26
N GLU A 164 16.91 1.21 14.16
CA GLU A 164 18.21 1.45 14.79
C GLU A 164 19.35 1.56 13.77
N GLU A 165 19.36 0.69 12.75
CA GLU A 165 20.32 0.73 11.64
C GLU A 165 20.19 2.02 10.81
N LEU A 166 18.96 2.50 10.58
CA LEU A 166 18.71 3.73 9.84
C LEU A 166 19.09 4.97 10.66
N GLU A 167 18.68 5.03 11.93
CA GLU A 167 19.01 6.13 12.84
C GLU A 167 20.52 6.27 13.06
N SER A 168 21.23 5.16 13.26
CA SER A 168 22.70 5.15 13.38
C SER A 168 23.41 5.57 12.09
N ALA A 169 22.77 5.38 10.94
CA ALA A 169 23.23 5.91 9.65
C ALA A 169 22.82 7.37 9.40
N GLY A 170 22.21 8.06 10.38
CA GLY A 170 21.75 9.44 10.23
C GLY A 170 20.51 9.60 9.36
N VAL A 171 19.75 8.52 9.13
CA VAL A 171 18.53 8.53 8.32
C VAL A 171 17.32 8.84 9.21
N SER A 172 16.77 10.04 9.08
CA SER A 172 15.45 10.37 9.64
C SER A 172 14.33 9.79 8.78
N LEU A 173 13.41 9.06 9.41
CA LEU A 173 12.22 8.48 8.76
C LEU A 173 11.18 9.56 8.43
N ASP A 174 10.96 10.50 9.35
CA ASP A 174 9.98 11.59 9.19
C ASP A 174 10.35 12.55 8.06
N ALA A 175 11.65 12.71 7.79
CA ALA A 175 12.15 13.53 6.69
C ALA A 175 11.95 12.89 5.31
N ARG A 176 11.41 11.66 5.23
CA ARG A 176 11.30 10.89 3.98
C ARG A 176 9.89 10.33 3.76
N PRO A 177 8.86 11.18 3.79
CA PRO A 177 7.49 10.72 3.67
C PRO A 177 7.25 10.06 2.30
N ARG A 178 6.32 9.11 2.32
CA ARG A 178 5.78 8.45 1.14
C ARG A 178 5.06 9.43 0.23
N ALA A 179 4.99 9.09 -1.06
CA ALA A 179 4.21 9.90 -2.01
C ALA A 179 2.74 9.89 -1.62
N LYS A 180 2.12 11.06 -1.54
CA LYS A 180 0.68 11.17 -1.27
C LYS A 180 -0.07 11.14 -2.59
N ILE A 181 -1.07 10.27 -2.68
CA ILE A 181 -1.80 10.03 -3.92
C ILE A 181 -3.26 10.38 -3.74
N TYR A 182 -3.80 11.09 -4.72
CA TYR A 182 -5.22 11.38 -4.82
C TYR A 182 -5.75 10.91 -6.18
N THR A 183 -6.94 10.32 -6.22
CA THR A 183 -7.57 9.83 -7.45
C THR A 183 -8.92 10.53 -7.64
N PRO A 184 -8.94 11.68 -8.34
CA PRO A 184 -10.19 12.32 -8.74
C PRO A 184 -11.07 11.35 -9.53
N VAL A 185 -12.38 11.44 -9.34
CA VAL A 185 -13.36 10.62 -10.06
C VAL A 185 -14.02 11.48 -11.14
N PRO A 186 -13.63 11.34 -12.42
CA PRO A 186 -14.30 12.04 -13.50
C PRO A 186 -15.73 11.49 -13.70
N GLU A 187 -16.63 12.35 -14.19
CA GLU A 187 -18.03 11.97 -14.46
C GLU A 187 -18.16 11.03 -15.66
N ASP A 188 -17.30 11.20 -16.66
CA ASP A 188 -17.29 10.40 -17.89
C ASP A 188 -15.86 10.10 -18.37
N LYS A 189 -15.75 9.09 -19.23
CA LYS A 189 -14.51 8.62 -19.88
C LYS A 189 -14.23 9.36 -21.20
N SER A 190 -15.14 10.22 -21.64
CA SER A 190 -15.07 10.88 -22.95
C SER A 190 -13.90 11.84 -23.09
N ASP A 191 -13.40 12.40 -21.99
CA ASP A 191 -12.25 13.31 -21.99
C ASP A 191 -10.96 12.54 -21.60
N PRO A 192 -10.07 12.23 -22.57
CA PRO A 192 -8.80 11.55 -22.29
C PRO A 192 -7.81 12.42 -21.49
N SER A 193 -7.99 13.75 -21.51
CA SER A 193 -7.15 14.71 -20.79
C SER A 193 -7.60 14.94 -19.34
N ALA A 194 -8.76 14.41 -18.95
CA ALA A 194 -9.27 14.50 -17.58
C ALA A 194 -8.24 13.93 -16.59
N ILE A 195 -7.95 14.70 -15.53
CA ILE A 195 -7.01 14.28 -14.49
C ILE A 195 -7.68 13.25 -13.59
N VAL A 196 -7.05 12.07 -13.45
CA VAL A 196 -7.58 10.95 -12.65
C VAL A 196 -6.61 10.44 -11.61
N LEU A 197 -5.43 11.05 -11.55
CA LEU A 197 -4.40 10.75 -10.57
C LEU A 197 -3.57 12.01 -10.31
N GLU A 198 -3.51 12.40 -9.05
CA GLU A 198 -2.61 13.44 -8.55
C GLU A 198 -1.57 12.80 -7.64
N ILE A 199 -0.31 13.15 -7.87
CA ILE A 199 0.83 12.61 -7.12
C ILE A 199 1.55 13.79 -6.47
N ASN A 200 1.54 13.81 -5.14
CA ASN A 200 2.19 14.82 -4.32
C ASN A 200 3.47 14.21 -3.74
N LEU A 201 4.60 14.77 -4.15
CA LEU A 201 5.93 14.37 -3.70
C LEU A 201 6.50 15.40 -2.74
N HIS A 202 7.52 15.00 -1.98
CA HIS A 202 8.28 15.91 -1.15
C HIS A 202 9.39 16.62 -1.95
N ASP A 203 9.98 15.92 -2.93
CA ASP A 203 11.00 16.45 -3.83
C ASP A 203 10.32 17.12 -5.05
N ASP A 204 10.14 18.44 -4.96
CA ASP A 204 9.50 19.25 -5.99
C ASP A 204 10.28 19.23 -7.33
N ASP A 205 11.63 19.18 -7.27
CA ASP A 205 12.49 19.15 -8.44
C ASP A 205 12.35 17.82 -9.18
N TRP A 206 12.30 16.71 -8.44
CA TRP A 206 12.00 15.40 -9.01
C TRP A 206 10.63 15.40 -9.69
N ALA A 207 9.63 15.99 -9.05
CA ALA A 207 8.27 16.05 -9.58
C ALA A 207 8.19 16.87 -10.88
N ALA A 208 8.86 18.03 -10.92
CA ALA A 208 8.94 18.88 -12.10
C ALA A 208 9.65 18.18 -13.27
N GLU A 209 10.80 17.55 -13.02
CA GLU A 209 11.53 16.79 -14.05
C GLU A 209 10.74 15.60 -14.57
N CYS A 210 10.07 14.87 -13.67
CA CYS A 210 9.20 13.75 -14.04
C CYS A 210 8.05 14.21 -14.94
N ALA A 211 7.35 15.27 -14.54
CA ALA A 211 6.24 15.82 -15.30
C ALA A 211 6.69 16.35 -16.67
N ALA A 212 7.83 17.04 -16.74
CA ALA A 212 8.39 17.51 -18.00
C ALA A 212 8.73 16.36 -18.96
N TYR A 213 9.32 15.27 -18.46
CA TYR A 213 9.69 14.11 -19.26
C TYR A 213 8.48 13.36 -19.83
N TYR A 214 7.41 13.19 -19.03
CA TYR A 214 6.21 12.48 -19.46
C TYR A 214 5.13 13.37 -20.08
N HIS A 215 5.39 14.68 -20.18
CA HIS A 215 4.47 15.73 -20.62
C HIS A 215 3.18 15.79 -19.77
N PHE A 216 3.33 15.66 -18.46
CA PHE A 216 2.24 15.81 -17.50
C PHE A 216 2.10 17.27 -17.07
N GLN A 217 0.88 17.64 -16.69
CA GLN A 217 0.65 18.95 -16.10
C GLN A 217 1.12 18.93 -14.64
N THR A 218 1.58 20.08 -14.17
CA THR A 218 1.90 20.31 -12.77
C THR A 218 0.98 21.37 -12.22
N ALA A 219 0.66 21.27 -10.93
CA ALA A 219 -0.08 22.30 -10.23
C ALA A 219 0.57 22.55 -8.87
N GLU A 220 0.43 23.77 -8.37
CA GLU A 220 0.75 24.07 -6.98
C GLU A 220 -0.31 23.43 -6.07
N TYR A 221 0.11 22.96 -4.89
CA TYR A 221 -0.82 22.48 -3.89
C TYR A 221 -0.48 23.03 -2.51
N THR A 222 -1.50 23.24 -1.68
CA THR A 222 -1.31 23.60 -0.28
C THR A 222 -1.33 22.32 0.57
N PRO A 223 -0.23 21.96 1.26
CA PRO A 223 -0.19 20.79 2.12
C PRO A 223 -1.27 20.88 3.20
N GLY A 224 -2.12 19.85 3.32
CA GLY A 224 -3.15 19.76 4.37
C GLY A 224 -4.57 20.14 3.92
N VAL A 225 -4.76 20.65 2.70
CA VAL A 225 -6.10 20.83 2.12
C VAL A 225 -6.52 19.52 1.44
N PHE A 226 -7.31 18.71 2.14
CA PHE A 226 -7.89 17.49 1.60
C PHE A 226 -9.07 17.87 0.68
N GLN A 227 -8.89 17.76 -0.63
CA GLN A 227 -10.03 17.80 -1.54
C GLN A 227 -10.67 16.40 -1.58
N GLY A 228 -11.82 16.24 -0.91
CA GLY A 228 -12.67 15.06 -1.05
C GLY A 228 -12.68 14.13 0.17
N GLU A 229 -13.50 14.50 1.16
CA GLU A 229 -14.33 13.55 1.89
C GLU A 229 -15.62 13.25 1.09
#